data_AF-A0A821VK01-F1
#
_entry.id   AF-A0A821VK01-F1
#
_cell.length_a   1.000
_cell.length_b   1.000
_cell.length_c   1.000
_cell.angle_alpha   90.00
_cell.angle_beta   90.00
_cell.angle_gamma   90.00
#
_symmetry.space_group_name_H-M   'P 1'
#
loop_
_entity.id
_entity.type
_entity.pdbx_description
1 polymer ?
#
loop_
_entity_poly.entity_id
_entity_poly.type
_entity_poly.pdbx_seq_one_letter_code
_entity_poly.pdbx_strand_id
1 'polypeptide(L)'
;SNGLGSIREKELKQSCQRLDVNLSQCTSLNLTDLQDNPNRWWPKENISELIDKYIKEYNIDLLITFDHGGISGHRNHKSIAFGVEYYIEKSFKTPLIYEISTAAFLFEFSSIIDLFRTTIKFLPRLFRSLFSTIFPFIFSPPNDHRILFVSSPFGYVKGLKAFHTHRSQMLWYR
;
A
#
# COMPACT_ATOMS: atom_id res chain seq x y z
N SER A 1 -17.46 -17.58 0.08
CA SER A 1 -17.65 -16.22 0.59
C SER A 1 -18.75 -16.27 1.64
N ASN A 2 -18.54 -15.69 2.83
CA ASN A 2 -19.54 -15.76 3.93
C ASN A 2 -20.74 -14.81 3.70
N GLY A 3 -21.03 -14.41 2.46
CA GLY A 3 -22.09 -13.45 2.12
C GLY A 3 -21.84 -12.00 2.57
N LEU A 4 -20.68 -11.69 3.17
CA LEU A 4 -20.41 -10.38 3.80
C LEU A 4 -19.94 -9.28 2.83
N GLY A 5 -19.98 -9.51 1.50
CA GLY A 5 -19.44 -8.58 0.51
C GLY A 5 -20.05 -7.17 0.60
N SER A 6 -21.38 -7.08 0.64
CA SER A 6 -22.10 -5.80 0.74
C SER A 6 -21.86 -5.06 2.06
N ILE A 7 -21.58 -5.80 3.14
CA ILE A 7 -21.20 -5.21 4.43
C ILE A 7 -19.79 -4.63 4.32
N ARG A 8 -18.84 -5.40 3.79
CA ARG A 8 -17.43 -4.99 3.62
C ARG A 8 -17.27 -3.79 2.69
N GLU A 9 -18.10 -3.68 1.65
CA GLU A 9 -18.14 -2.52 0.77
C GLU A 9 -18.57 -1.25 1.52
N LYS A 10 -19.62 -1.34 2.34
CA LYS A 10 -20.07 -0.23 3.21
C LYS A 10 -18.99 0.16 4.22
N GLU A 11 -18.34 -0.83 4.84
CA GLU A 11 -17.22 -0.59 5.76
C GLU A 11 -16.06 0.13 5.06
N LEU A 12 -15.69 -0.27 3.84
CA LEU A 12 -14.67 0.41 3.03
C LEU A 12 -15.03 1.89 2.78
N LYS A 13 -16.27 2.17 2.35
CA LYS A 13 -16.73 3.56 2.14
C LYS A 13 -16.65 4.39 3.42
N GLN A 14 -16.99 3.82 4.58
CA GLN A 14 -16.85 4.48 5.88
C GLN A 14 -15.38 4.72 6.29
N SER A 15 -14.48 3.79 5.93
CA SER A 15 -13.03 3.94 6.11
C SER A 15 -12.50 5.10 5.29
N CYS A 16 -12.86 5.16 3.99
CA CYS A 16 -12.52 6.27 3.09
C CYS A 16 -13.01 7.62 3.64
N GLN A 17 -14.26 7.71 4.09
CA GLN A 17 -14.78 8.95 4.71
C GLN A 17 -13.95 9.38 5.91
N ARG A 18 -13.57 8.44 6.79
CA ARG A 18 -12.73 8.76 7.96
C ARG A 18 -11.32 9.20 7.59
N LEU A 19 -10.83 8.81 6.41
CA LEU A 19 -9.56 9.24 5.85
C LEU A 19 -9.65 10.55 5.07
N ASP A 20 -10.84 11.14 4.94
CA ASP A 20 -11.15 12.29 4.08
C ASP A 20 -10.95 12.00 2.57
N VAL A 21 -11.10 10.73 2.16
CA VAL A 21 -11.10 10.34 0.75
C VAL A 21 -12.47 10.60 0.16
N ASN A 22 -12.52 11.26 -1.01
CA ASN A 22 -13.76 11.49 -1.73
C ASN A 22 -14.44 10.14 -2.05
N LEU A 23 -15.71 10.00 -1.67
CA LEU A 23 -16.47 8.78 -1.87
C LEU A 23 -16.65 8.38 -3.34
N SER A 24 -16.62 9.35 -4.26
CA SER A 24 -16.65 9.08 -5.70
C SER A 24 -15.34 8.45 -6.20
N GLN A 25 -14.25 8.58 -5.44
CA GLN A 25 -12.92 8.01 -5.74
C GLN A 25 -12.60 6.79 -4.86
N CYS A 26 -13.51 6.38 -3.97
CA CYS A 26 -13.35 5.21 -3.10
C CYS A 26 -14.08 4.00 -3.72
N THR A 27 -13.45 3.28 -4.63
CA THR A 27 -14.12 2.24 -5.42
C THR A 27 -13.86 0.84 -4.89
N SER A 28 -14.92 0.02 -4.80
CA SER A 28 -14.83 -1.42 -4.58
C SER A 28 -15.20 -2.14 -5.87
N LEU A 29 -14.35 -3.05 -6.34
CA LEU A 29 -14.61 -3.83 -7.54
C LEU A 29 -15.14 -5.20 -7.15
N ASN A 30 -16.27 -5.58 -7.73
CA ASN A 30 -16.84 -6.93 -7.59
C ASN A 30 -16.77 -7.65 -8.94
N LEU A 31 -15.60 -8.21 -9.25
CA LEU A 31 -15.34 -8.90 -10.52
C LEU A 31 -15.19 -10.40 -10.28
N THR A 32 -15.81 -11.21 -11.13
CA THR A 32 -15.85 -12.68 -10.99
C THR A 32 -14.46 -13.31 -10.95
N ASP A 33 -13.51 -12.74 -11.70
CA ASP A 33 -12.14 -13.27 -11.81
C ASP A 33 -11.20 -12.77 -10.72
N LEU A 34 -11.60 -11.75 -9.95
CA LEU A 34 -10.84 -11.13 -8.87
C LEU A 34 -11.52 -11.30 -7.50
N GLN A 35 -12.23 -12.43 -7.32
CA GLN A 35 -12.85 -12.74 -6.02
C GLN A 35 -11.78 -13.10 -4.97
N ASP A 36 -12.02 -12.69 -3.74
CA ASP A 36 -11.11 -12.96 -2.62
C ASP A 36 -10.95 -14.47 -2.36
N ASN A 37 -9.74 -14.99 -2.56
CA ASN A 37 -9.41 -16.37 -2.29
C ASN A 37 -7.92 -16.54 -1.95
N PRO A 38 -7.55 -16.96 -0.73
CA PRO A 38 -6.14 -17.09 -0.30
C PRO A 38 -5.33 -18.09 -1.14
N ASN A 39 -6.01 -18.99 -1.85
CA ASN A 39 -5.39 -20.05 -2.63
C ASN A 39 -5.40 -19.80 -4.14
N ARG A 40 -6.04 -18.73 -4.62
CA ARG A 40 -6.14 -18.41 -6.05
C ARG A 40 -5.23 -17.24 -6.42
N TRP A 41 -4.55 -17.37 -7.56
CA TRP A 41 -3.88 -16.25 -8.20
C TRP A 41 -4.88 -15.52 -9.08
N TRP A 42 -4.87 -14.18 -9.01
CA TRP A 42 -5.63 -13.36 -9.95
C TRP A 42 -4.86 -13.18 -11.26
N PRO A 43 -5.54 -13.13 -12.42
CA PRO A 43 -4.87 -12.89 -13.70
C PRO A 43 -4.22 -11.51 -13.72
N LYS A 44 -2.92 -11.45 -14.04
CA LYS A 44 -2.16 -10.19 -14.04
C LYS A 44 -2.61 -9.24 -15.16
N GLU A 45 -3.07 -9.80 -16.27
CA GLU A 45 -3.59 -9.07 -17.43
C GLU A 45 -4.83 -8.27 -17.03
N ASN A 46 -5.80 -8.91 -16.36
CA ASN A 46 -7.01 -8.24 -15.86
C ASN A 46 -6.69 -7.12 -14.87
N ILE A 47 -5.70 -7.34 -13.99
CA ILE A 47 -5.26 -6.31 -13.03
C ILE A 47 -4.61 -5.13 -13.76
N SER A 48 -3.73 -5.40 -14.73
CA SER A 48 -3.07 -4.38 -15.55
C SER A 48 -4.08 -3.52 -16.30
N GLU A 49 -5.09 -4.13 -16.93
CA GLU A 49 -6.16 -3.39 -17.62
C GLU A 49 -6.94 -2.47 -16.67
N LEU A 50 -7.23 -2.93 -15.44
CA LEU A 50 -7.89 -2.12 -14.42
C LEU A 50 -7.01 -0.95 -13.96
N ILE A 51 -5.71 -1.19 -13.76
CA ILE A 51 -4.75 -0.16 -13.38
C ILE A 51 -4.69 0.92 -14.47
N ASP A 52 -4.51 0.52 -15.73
CA ASP A 52 -4.46 1.45 -16.86
C ASP A 52 -5.74 2.27 -16.98
N LYS A 53 -6.91 1.62 -16.84
CA LYS A 53 -8.21 2.28 -16.83
C LYS A 53 -8.27 3.38 -15.76
N TYR A 54 -7.96 3.07 -14.51
CA TYR A 54 -8.13 4.02 -13.40
C TYR A 54 -7.04 5.10 -13.37
N ILE A 55 -5.84 4.81 -13.83
CA ILE A 55 -4.80 5.82 -14.03
C ILE A 55 -5.26 6.88 -15.02
N LYS A 56 -5.86 6.46 -16.16
CA LYS A 56 -6.39 7.37 -17.17
C LYS A 56 -7.64 8.11 -16.69
N GLU A 57 -8.57 7.41 -16.04
CA GLU A 57 -9.83 7.98 -15.55
C GLU A 57 -9.60 9.10 -14.53
N TYR A 58 -8.66 8.92 -13.60
CA TYR A 58 -8.40 9.88 -12.52
C TYR A 58 -7.15 10.74 -12.73
N ASN A 59 -6.45 10.59 -13.88
CA ASN A 59 -5.17 11.23 -14.15
C ASN A 59 -4.19 11.07 -12.97
N ILE A 60 -3.96 9.82 -12.57
CA ILE A 60 -3.16 9.48 -11.38
C ILE A 60 -1.69 9.79 -11.65
N ASP A 61 -1.07 10.61 -10.79
CA ASP A 61 0.37 10.90 -10.83
C ASP A 61 1.21 9.96 -9.96
N LEU A 62 0.59 9.36 -8.94
CA LEU A 62 1.23 8.47 -7.97
C LEU A 62 0.34 7.25 -7.65
N LEU A 63 0.89 6.06 -7.88
CA LEU A 63 0.29 4.78 -7.49
C LEU A 63 1.04 4.20 -6.28
N ILE A 64 0.30 3.91 -5.20
CA ILE A 64 0.82 3.18 -4.03
C ILE A 64 0.17 1.80 -4.00
N THR A 65 0.98 0.76 -3.91
CA THR A 65 0.52 -0.64 -4.05
C THR A 65 1.31 -1.61 -3.17
N PHE A 66 1.03 -2.90 -3.26
CA PHE A 66 1.76 -3.96 -2.55
C PHE A 66 3.01 -4.38 -3.30
N ASP A 67 4.05 -4.77 -2.56
CA ASP A 67 5.19 -5.47 -3.14
C ASP A 67 4.90 -6.98 -3.34
N HIS A 68 5.89 -7.69 -3.87
CA HIS A 68 5.85 -9.13 -4.12
C HIS A 68 5.70 -10.00 -2.86
N GLY A 69 5.92 -9.42 -1.67
CA GLY A 69 5.68 -10.09 -0.39
C GLY A 69 4.20 -10.16 -0.04
N GLY A 70 3.37 -9.24 -0.53
CA GLY A 70 1.92 -9.23 -0.33
C GLY A 70 1.50 -8.94 1.12
N ILE A 71 2.33 -8.22 1.87
CA ILE A 71 2.22 -7.89 3.30
C ILE A 71 2.25 -9.15 4.19
N SER A 72 1.18 -9.95 4.17
CA SER A 72 1.04 -11.19 4.93
C SER A 72 1.29 -12.45 4.10
N GLY A 73 1.73 -12.30 2.85
CA GLY A 73 1.91 -13.42 1.93
C GLY A 73 0.68 -13.82 1.11
N HIS A 74 -0.45 -13.11 1.26
CA HIS A 74 -1.73 -13.44 0.62
C HIS A 74 -1.64 -13.39 -0.92
N ARG A 75 -2.13 -14.44 -1.60
CA ARG A 75 -1.99 -14.57 -3.08
C ARG A 75 -2.65 -13.42 -3.84
N ASN A 76 -3.80 -12.91 -3.40
CA ASN A 76 -4.42 -11.75 -4.05
C ASN A 76 -3.50 -10.51 -4.01
N HIS A 77 -2.85 -10.21 -2.87
CA HIS A 77 -1.94 -9.06 -2.76
C HIS A 77 -0.72 -9.22 -3.66
N LYS A 78 -0.14 -10.43 -3.70
CA LYS A 78 0.96 -10.74 -4.62
C LYS A 78 0.54 -10.64 -6.09
N SER A 79 -0.69 -11.05 -6.40
CA SER A 79 -1.23 -10.93 -7.76
C SER A 79 -1.30 -9.47 -8.20
N ILE A 80 -1.61 -8.54 -7.29
CA ILE A 80 -1.60 -7.10 -7.56
C ILE A 80 -0.18 -6.64 -7.95
N ALA A 81 0.87 -7.08 -7.24
CA ALA A 81 2.25 -6.75 -7.58
C ALA A 81 2.61 -7.22 -9.01
N PHE A 82 2.28 -8.46 -9.36
CA PHE A 82 2.50 -8.98 -10.72
C PHE A 82 1.67 -8.25 -11.79
N GLY A 83 0.46 -7.80 -11.45
CA GLY A 83 -0.36 -6.99 -12.35
C GLY A 83 0.23 -5.60 -12.60
N VAL A 84 0.82 -4.99 -11.57
CA VAL A 84 1.54 -3.71 -11.68
C VAL A 84 2.81 -3.87 -12.52
N GLU A 85 3.59 -4.93 -12.29
CA GLU A 85 4.76 -5.25 -13.11
C GLU A 85 4.40 -5.40 -14.59
N TYR A 86 3.36 -6.19 -14.88
CA TYR A 86 2.86 -6.36 -16.24
C TYR A 86 2.37 -5.05 -16.86
N TYR A 87 1.70 -4.19 -16.08
CA TYR A 87 1.31 -2.85 -16.52
C TYR A 87 2.52 -2.00 -16.91
N ILE A 88 3.60 -2.01 -16.11
CA ILE A 88 4.83 -1.27 -16.39
C ILE A 88 5.48 -1.77 -17.69
N GLU A 89 5.57 -3.09 -17.88
CA GLU A 89 6.15 -3.69 -19.10
C GLU A 89 5.39 -3.30 -20.38
N LYS A 90 4.08 -3.09 -20.28
CA LYS A 90 3.21 -2.82 -21.44
C LYS A 90 2.95 -1.34 -21.69
N SER A 91 3.22 -0.48 -20.71
CA SER A 91 2.88 0.93 -20.79
C SER A 91 4.05 1.77 -21.28
N PHE A 92 3.77 2.67 -22.23
CA PHE A 92 4.77 3.64 -22.70
C PHE A 92 5.09 4.73 -21.66
N LYS A 93 4.09 5.07 -20.84
CA LYS A 93 4.21 6.05 -19.75
C LYS A 93 3.50 5.52 -18.52
N THR A 94 4.17 5.57 -17.40
CA THR A 94 3.63 5.17 -16.09
C THR A 94 3.68 6.37 -15.11
N PRO A 95 2.78 6.41 -14.11
CA PRO A 95 2.94 7.32 -12.99
C PRO A 95 4.15 6.93 -12.13
N LEU A 96 4.44 7.73 -11.11
CA LEU A 96 5.35 7.28 -10.06
C LEU A 96 4.68 6.12 -9.31
N ILE A 97 5.41 5.02 -9.08
CA ILE A 97 4.89 3.83 -8.42
C ILE A 97 5.72 3.55 -7.17
N TYR A 98 5.06 3.47 -6.01
CA TYR A 98 5.67 3.04 -4.76
C TYR A 98 5.00 1.78 -4.23
N GLU A 99 5.81 0.81 -3.85
CA GLU A 99 5.36 -0.42 -3.23
C GLU A 99 5.55 -0.34 -1.71
N ILE A 100 4.52 -0.74 -0.97
CA ILE A 100 4.60 -0.92 0.47
C ILE A 100 5.44 -2.17 0.74
N SER A 101 6.61 -1.98 1.33
CA SER A 101 7.53 -3.07 1.64
C SER A 101 6.94 -4.02 2.68
N THR A 102 6.87 -5.31 2.33
CA THR A 102 6.50 -6.38 3.26
C THR A 102 7.54 -6.51 4.36
N ALA A 103 7.09 -6.43 5.62
CA ALA A 103 7.94 -6.64 6.78
C ALA A 103 8.23 -8.14 6.95
N ALA A 104 9.35 -8.48 7.61
CA ALA A 104 9.57 -9.87 8.02
C ALA A 104 8.53 -10.23 9.11
N PHE A 105 7.99 -11.45 9.04
CA PHE A 105 6.90 -11.95 9.89
C PHE A 105 7.08 -11.64 11.39
N LEU A 106 8.32 -11.68 11.91
CA LEU A 106 8.64 -11.40 13.32
C LEU A 106 8.33 -9.95 13.76
N PHE A 107 8.14 -9.02 12.82
CA PHE A 107 7.92 -7.60 13.10
C PHE A 107 6.55 -7.09 12.64
N GLU A 108 5.82 -7.90 11.87
CA GLU A 108 4.52 -7.54 11.28
C GLU A 108 3.46 -7.20 12.34
N PHE A 109 3.64 -7.70 13.57
CA PHE A 109 2.70 -7.53 14.68
C PHE A 109 3.19 -6.60 15.81
N SER A 110 4.37 -5.97 15.65
CA SER A 110 4.92 -5.06 16.67
C SER A 110 5.23 -3.69 16.07
N SER A 111 4.25 -2.79 16.14
CA SER A 111 4.33 -1.44 15.53
C SER A 111 5.53 -0.63 16.05
N ILE A 112 5.86 -0.76 17.33
CA ILE A 112 6.96 -0.03 17.96
C ILE A 112 8.31 -0.62 17.52
N ILE A 113 8.46 -1.94 17.53
CA ILE A 113 9.72 -2.59 17.13
C ILE A 113 9.99 -2.35 15.64
N ASP A 114 8.96 -2.44 14.79
CA ASP A 114 9.11 -2.15 13.37
C ASP A 114 9.40 -0.66 13.12
N LEU A 115 8.78 0.26 13.87
CA LEU A 115 9.10 1.69 13.81
C LEU A 115 10.57 1.94 14.17
N PHE A 116 11.08 1.37 15.26
CA PHE A 116 12.50 1.51 15.62
C PHE A 116 13.41 0.92 14.54
N ARG A 117 13.13 -0.29 14.05
CA ARG A 117 13.91 -0.95 13.00
C ARG A 117 13.96 -0.10 11.72
N THR A 118 12.80 0.38 11.28
CA THR A 118 12.66 1.19 10.07
C THR A 118 13.36 2.54 10.27
N THR A 119 13.17 3.19 11.43
CA THR A 119 13.85 4.45 11.75
C THR A 119 15.37 4.28 11.74
N ILE A 120 15.91 3.23 12.36
CA ILE A 120 17.36 2.94 12.36
C ILE A 120 17.89 2.74 10.94
N LYS A 121 17.16 2.05 10.06
CA LYS A 121 17.56 1.87 8.65
C LYS A 121 17.57 3.19 7.87
N PHE A 122 16.69 4.13 8.20
CA PHE A 122 16.64 5.45 7.57
C PHE A 122 17.52 6.50 8.27
N LEU A 123 17.99 6.23 9.49
CA LEU A 123 18.77 7.14 10.31
C LEU A 123 20.06 7.65 9.61
N PRO A 124 20.85 6.82 8.88
CA PRO A 124 22.00 7.31 8.13
C PRO A 124 21.64 8.37 7.08
N ARG A 125 20.44 8.31 6.50
CA ARG A 125 19.95 9.30 5.52
C ARG A 125 19.61 10.62 6.20
N LEU A 126 18.94 10.57 7.36
CA LEU A 126 18.61 11.76 8.15
C LEU A 126 19.88 12.48 8.61
N PHE A 127 20.84 11.73 9.16
CA PHE A 127 22.15 12.28 9.53
C PHE A 127 22.87 12.88 8.31
N ARG A 128 22.96 12.15 7.20
CA ARG A 128 23.59 12.67 5.98
C ARG A 128 22.90 13.93 5.47
N SER A 129 21.57 14.02 5.48
CA SER A 129 20.84 15.21 5.03
C SER A 129 21.12 16.45 5.88
N LEU A 130 21.37 16.28 7.18
CA LEU A 130 21.71 17.38 8.08
C LEU A 130 23.16 17.84 7.87
N PHE A 131 24.07 16.92 7.53
CA PHE A 131 25.50 17.20 7.39
C PHE A 131 25.97 17.41 5.94
N SER A 132 25.18 17.05 4.93
CA SER A 132 25.53 17.22 3.51
C SER A 132 25.65 18.68 3.11
N THR A 133 24.97 19.58 3.82
CA THR A 133 25.13 21.03 3.68
C THR A 133 26.50 21.52 4.17
N ILE A 134 27.13 20.78 5.09
CA ILE A 134 28.43 21.10 5.71
C ILE A 134 29.58 20.37 4.99
N PHE A 135 29.37 19.13 4.55
CA PHE A 135 30.39 18.28 3.91
C PHE A 135 29.89 17.63 2.61
N PRO A 136 29.64 18.39 1.53
CA PRO A 136 28.99 17.90 0.32
C PRO A 136 29.80 16.83 -0.45
N PHE A 137 31.13 16.90 -0.43
CA PHE A 137 32.01 15.99 -1.19
C PHE A 137 32.23 14.62 -0.54
N ILE A 138 32.00 14.49 0.76
CA ILE A 138 32.12 13.22 1.49
C ILE A 138 30.85 12.38 1.28
N PHE A 139 29.76 13.04 0.89
CA PHE A 139 28.43 12.50 1.00
C PHE A 139 27.64 12.43 -0.34
N SER A 140 28.14 11.72 -1.37
CA SER A 140 27.40 11.42 -2.62
C SER A 140 25.98 10.84 -2.39
N PRO A 141 24.92 11.23 -3.11
CA PRO A 141 23.58 10.69 -2.87
C PRO A 141 23.56 9.17 -3.09
N PRO A 142 22.99 8.36 -2.17
CA PRO A 142 22.79 6.95 -2.44
C PRO A 142 21.81 6.80 -3.61
N ASN A 143 22.07 5.86 -4.51
CA ASN A 143 21.12 5.44 -5.55
C ASN A 143 20.00 4.60 -4.91
N ASP A 144 19.20 5.24 -4.05
CA ASP A 144 18.25 4.57 -3.17
C ASP A 144 16.93 5.35 -3.18
N HIS A 145 15.94 4.80 -3.88
CA HIS A 145 14.65 5.44 -4.14
C HIS A 145 13.59 5.15 -3.07
N ARG A 146 13.97 4.56 -1.93
CA ARG A 146 13.04 4.27 -0.82
C ARG A 146 12.54 5.56 -0.16
N ILE A 147 11.27 5.59 0.22
CA ILE A 147 10.66 6.68 0.99
C ILE A 147 10.16 6.14 2.32
N LEU A 148 10.27 6.96 3.38
CA LEU A 148 9.66 6.69 4.68
C LEU A 148 8.55 7.71 4.94
N PHE A 149 7.32 7.24 5.03
CA PHE A 149 6.18 8.03 5.50
C PHE A 149 5.94 7.73 6.98
N VAL A 150 5.98 8.77 7.81
CA VAL A 150 5.64 8.68 9.24
C VAL A 150 4.38 9.49 9.47
N SER A 151 3.33 8.84 9.99
CA SER A 151 2.10 9.55 10.37
C SER A 151 2.35 10.45 11.58
N SER A 152 1.73 11.63 11.60
CA SER A 152 1.63 12.42 12.83
C SER A 152 0.80 11.65 13.88
N PRO A 153 0.88 11.99 15.18
CA PRO A 153 0.06 11.35 16.20
C PRO A 153 -1.45 11.42 15.88
N PHE A 154 -1.91 12.55 15.35
CA PHE A 154 -3.29 12.71 14.89
C PHE A 154 -3.60 11.81 13.69
N GLY A 155 -2.70 11.77 12.69
CA GLY A 155 -2.84 10.90 11.52
C GLY A 155 -2.89 9.41 11.90
N TYR A 156 -2.08 8.99 12.87
CA TYR A 156 -2.09 7.64 13.42
C TYR A 156 -3.45 7.29 14.06
N VAL A 157 -3.96 8.16 14.96
CA VAL A 157 -5.28 7.96 15.59
C VAL A 157 -6.40 7.96 14.54
N LYS A 158 -6.32 8.83 13.54
CA LYS A 158 -7.28 8.87 12.42
C LYS A 158 -7.24 7.55 11.61
N GLY A 159 -6.05 7.05 11.30
CA GLY A 159 -5.83 5.76 10.65
C GLY A 159 -6.41 4.59 11.45
N LEU A 160 -6.19 4.55 12.77
CA LEU A 160 -6.81 3.55 13.65
C LEU A 160 -8.34 3.62 13.61
N LYS A 161 -8.92 4.83 13.69
CA LYS A 161 -10.38 5.02 13.61
C LYS A 161 -10.93 4.54 12.27
N ALA A 162 -10.23 4.79 11.16
CA ALA A 162 -10.60 4.31 9.83
C ALA A 162 -10.50 2.78 9.75
N PHE A 163 -9.41 2.19 10.23
CA PHE A 163 -9.23 0.74 10.28
C PHE A 163 -10.33 0.03 11.07
N HIS A 164 -10.73 0.57 12.22
CA HIS A 164 -11.79 0.01 13.06
C HIS A 164 -13.21 0.06 12.45
N THR A 165 -13.38 0.65 11.26
CA THR A 165 -14.64 0.55 10.51
C THR A 165 -14.87 -0.82 9.91
N HIS A 166 -13.80 -1.60 9.65
CA HIS A 166 -13.86 -2.94 9.06
C HIS A 166 -14.26 -4.02 10.08
N ARG A 167 -15.37 -3.81 10.79
CA ARG A 167 -15.83 -4.68 11.90
C ARG A 167 -16.00 -6.14 11.48
N SER A 168 -16.44 -6.38 10.25
CA SER A 168 -16.63 -7.72 9.69
C SER A 168 -15.32 -8.43 9.30
N GLN A 169 -14.21 -7.70 9.20
CA GLN A 169 -12.89 -8.23 8.86
C GLN A 169 -11.96 -8.38 10.08
N MET A 170 -12.30 -7.73 11.20
CA MET A 170 -11.58 -7.77 12.48
C MET A 170 -11.75 -9.08 13.27
N LEU A 171 -12.18 -10.18 12.64
CA LEU A 171 -12.44 -11.46 13.32
C LEU A 171 -11.19 -12.08 13.97
N TRP A 172 -9.99 -11.69 13.51
CA TRP A 172 -8.71 -12.16 14.01
C TRP A 172 -8.21 -11.45 15.28
N TYR A 173 -8.89 -10.36 15.70
CA TYR A 173 -8.53 -9.53 16.86
C TYR A 173 -9.61 -9.53 17.95
N ARG A 174 -10.51 -10.53 17.94
CA ARG A 174 -11.47 -10.78 19.02
C ARG A 174 -10.95 -11.84 19.98
#